data_AF-A0AAV1K2U3-F1
#
_entry.id   AF-A0AAV1K2U3-F1
#
_cell.length_a   1.000
_cell.length_b   1.000
_cell.length_c   1.000
_cell.angle_alpha   90.00
_cell.angle_beta   90.00
_cell.angle_gamma   90.00
#
_symmetry.space_group_name_H-M   'P 1'
#
loop_
_entity.id
_entity.type
_entity.pdbx_description
1 polymer ?
#
loop_
_entity_poly.entity_id
_entity_poly.type
_entity_poly.pdbx_seq_one_letter_code
_entity_poly.pdbx_strand_id
1 'polypeptide(L)' 'MDNMERQKYRSRSSKVLISGLPLHVRFDNIEPLLLQYGNVQHCDKVNVRDANTQAVYITFETPEQAQ' A
#
# COMPACT_ATOMS: atom_id res chain seq x y z
N MET A 1 -25.11 -6.87 3.48
CA MET A 1 -24.00 -7.82 3.72
C MET A 1 -22.74 -7.24 3.06
N ASP A 2 -22.16 -6.17 3.62
CA ASP A 2 -21.31 -5.29 2.80
C ASP A 2 -20.02 -4.84 3.50
N ASN A 3 -19.40 -5.68 4.33
CA ASN A 3 -18.16 -5.28 5.00
C ASN A 3 -17.07 -6.36 5.08
N MET A 4 -17.28 -7.54 4.47
CA MET A 4 -16.35 -8.68 4.62
C MET A 4 -15.60 -9.08 3.33
N GLU A 5 -15.86 -8.43 2.19
CA GLU A 5 -15.15 -8.71 0.93
C GLU A 5 -13.89 -7.86 0.71
N ARG A 6 -13.72 -6.74 1.42
CA ARG A 6 -12.51 -5.89 1.24
C ARG A 6 -11.23 -6.47 1.86
N GLN A 7 -11.35 -7.47 2.73
CA GLN A 7 -10.20 -8.09 3.40
C GLN A 7 -9.70 -9.38 2.73
N LYS A 8 -10.49 -9.98 1.83
CA LYS A 8 -10.22 -11.31 1.24
C LYS A 8 -9.22 -11.33 0.07
N TYR A 9 -8.66 -10.19 -0.33
CA TYR A 9 -7.60 -10.14 -1.37
C TYR A 9 -6.19 -10.04 -0.78
N ARG A 10 -6.05 -9.83 0.53
CA ARG A 10 -4.76 -9.56 1.21
C ARG A 10 -3.83 -10.77 1.33
N SER A 11 -4.29 -11.99 1.10
CA SER A 11 -3.49 -13.19 1.42
C SER A 11 -2.73 -13.80 0.23
N ARG A 12 -2.88 -13.28 -0.99
CA ARG A 12 -2.20 -13.81 -2.19
C ARG A 12 -1.78 -12.78 -3.25
N SER A 13 -2.08 -11.52 -3.02
CA SER A 13 -1.73 -10.47 -3.99
C SER A 13 -0.44 -9.81 -3.54
N SER A 14 0.44 -9.46 -4.49
CA SER A 14 1.64 -8.64 -4.27
C SER A 14 1.32 -7.22 -3.79
N LYS A 15 0.11 -6.97 -3.26
CA LYS A 15 -0.45 -5.67 -2.97
C LYS A 15 -0.52 -5.43 -1.45
N VAL A 16 0.28 -4.49 -0.98
CA VAL A 16 0.36 -4.04 0.42
C VAL A 16 -0.37 -2.72 0.60
N LEU A 17 -1.11 -2.58 1.70
CA LEU A 17 -1.71 -1.31 2.12
C LEU A 17 -0.83 -0.70 3.20
N ILE A 18 -0.33 0.50 2.94
CA ILE A 18 0.40 1.31 3.92
C ILE A 18 -0.52 2.44 4.34
N SER A 19 -1.00 2.38 5.58
CA SER A 19 -1.90 3.38 6.18
C SER A 19 -1.23 4.11 7.33
N GLY A 20 -1.63 5.36 7.57
CA GLY A 20 -1.06 6.18 8.65
C GLY A 20 0.14 7.01 8.20
N LEU A 21 0.30 7.20 6.89
CA LEU A 21 1.33 8.09 6.36
C LEU A 21 0.93 9.55 6.59
N PRO A 22 1.83 10.44 6.98
CA PRO A 22 1.56 11.87 7.03
C PRO A 22 1.18 12.41 5.64
N LEU A 23 0.31 13.42 5.56
CA LEU A 23 -0.09 14.05 4.27
C LEU A 23 1.09 14.60 3.44
N HIS A 24 2.20 14.94 4.07
CA HIS A 24 3.40 15.44 3.40
C HIS A 24 4.26 14.31 2.81
N VAL A 25 4.04 13.06 3.20
CA VAL A 25 4.80 11.92 2.66
C VAL A 25 4.38 11.69 1.22
N ARG A 26 5.36 11.71 0.32
CA ARG A 26 5.17 11.43 -1.11
C ARG A 26 5.76 10.09 -1.45
N PHE A 27 5.30 9.50 -2.55
CA PHE A 27 5.83 8.24 -3.04
C PHE A 27 7.36 8.28 -3.20
N ASP A 28 7.94 9.39 -3.65
CA ASP A 28 9.40 9.63 -3.69
C ASP A 28 10.16 9.28 -2.40
N ASN A 29 9.54 9.49 -1.23
CA ASN A 29 10.15 9.16 0.06
C ASN A 29 9.91 7.71 0.47
N ILE A 30 8.84 7.09 -0.03
CA ILE A 30 8.46 5.71 0.30
C ILE A 30 9.11 4.72 -0.67
N GLU A 31 9.21 5.07 -1.96
CA GLU A 31 9.82 4.27 -3.03
C GLU A 31 11.17 3.68 -2.63
N PRO A 32 12.19 4.45 -2.20
CA PRO A 32 13.48 3.90 -1.78
C PRO A 32 13.35 2.95 -0.58
N LEU A 33 12.38 3.19 0.31
CA LEU A 33 12.09 2.27 1.41
C LEU A 33 11.43 0.99 0.91
N LEU A 34 10.59 1.04 -0.11
CA LEU A 34 9.92 -0.13 -0.66
C LEU A 34 10.86 -0.97 -1.51
N LEU A 35 11.77 -0.33 -2.25
CA LEU A 35 12.82 -0.97 -3.03
C LEU A 35 13.72 -1.87 -2.19
N GLN A 36 13.84 -1.62 -0.88
CA GLN A 36 14.57 -2.50 0.04
C GLN A 36 13.87 -3.85 0.29
N TYR A 37 12.54 -3.89 0.15
CA TYR A 37 11.72 -5.09 0.31
C TYR A 37 11.49 -5.81 -1.02
N GLY A 38 11.44 -5.05 -2.11
CA GLY A 38 11.26 -5.60 -3.44
C GLY A 38 10.95 -4.56 -4.50
N ASN A 39 10.80 -5.03 -5.74
CA ASN A 39 10.54 -4.17 -6.86
C ASN A 39 9.06 -3.71 -6.85
N VAL A 40 8.83 -2.40 -6.75
CA VAL A 40 7.48 -1.82 -6.75
C VAL A 40 7.01 -1.64 -8.19
N GLN A 41 5.95 -2.33 -8.56
CA GLN A 41 5.31 -2.22 -9.87
C GLN A 41 4.29 -1.08 -9.93
N HIS A 42 3.49 -0.91 -8.88
CA HIS A 42 2.47 0.12 -8.83
C HIS A 42 2.35 0.76 -7.46
N CYS A 43 2.09 2.07 -7.45
CA CYS A 43 1.65 2.80 -6.28
C CYS A 43 0.32 3.51 -6.56
N ASP A 44 -0.65 3.32 -5.67
CA ASP A 44 -1.99 3.88 -5.82
C ASP A 44 -2.37 4.62 -4.53
N LYS A 45 -2.79 5.88 -4.66
CA LYS A 45 -3.16 6.68 -3.49
C LYS A 45 -4.58 6.38 -3.05
N VAL A 46 -4.73 6.09 -1.77
CA VAL A 46 -6.01 5.81 -1.16
C VAL A 46 -6.50 7.05 -0.45
N ASN A 47 -7.67 7.53 -0.85
CA ASN A 47 -8.41 8.50 -0.07
C ASN A 47 -8.95 7.82 1.19
N VAL A 48 -8.23 8.01 2.30
CA VAL A 48 -8.72 7.69 3.64
C VAL A 48 -9.65 8.79 4.12
N ARG A 49 -10.58 8.43 5.02
CA ARG A 49 -11.51 9.42 5.62
C ARG A 49 -10.78 10.36 6.59
N ASP A 50 -9.59 9.98 7.03
CA ASP A 50 -8.76 10.73 7.95
C ASP A 50 -8.12 11.93 7.25
N ALA A 51 -8.46 13.14 7.69
CA ALA A 51 -7.94 14.37 7.10
C ALA A 51 -6.47 14.67 7.49
N ASN A 52 -5.86 13.88 8.37
CA ASN A 52 -4.49 14.11 8.87
C ASN A 52 -3.48 13.08 8.38
N THR A 53 -3.96 11.97 7.80
CA THR A 53 -3.12 10.88 7.31
C THR A 53 -3.56 10.48 5.91
N GLN A 54 -2.70 9.79 5.20
CA GLN A 54 -2.99 9.18 3.91
C GLN A 54 -2.69 7.68 3.97
N ALA A 55 -3.26 6.95 3.03
CA ALA A 55 -2.85 5.58 2.78
C ALA A 55 -2.52 5.40 1.31
N VAL A 56 -1.63 4.46 1.02
CA VAL A 56 -1.25 4.09 -0.34
C VAL A 56 -1.26 2.57 -0.46
N TYR A 57 -1.72 2.08 -1.61
CA TYR A 57 -1.51 0.70 -2.01
C TYR A 57 -0.22 0.60 -2.81
N ILE A 58 0.62 -0.32 -2.42
CA ILE A 58 1.85 -0.67 -3.12
C ILE A 58 1.67 -2.06 -3.70
N THR A 59 1.85 -2.21 -5.00
CA THR A 59 1.90 -3.51 -5.66
C THR A 59 3.35 -3.81 -6.01
N PHE A 60 3.89 -4.85 -5.39
CA PHE A 60 5.19 -5.42 -5.68
C PHE A 60 5.13 -6.34 -6.91
N GLU A 61 6.29 -6.66 -7.46
CA GLU A 61 6.41 -7.60 -8.57
C GLU A 61 5.95 -9.00 -8.17
N THR A 62 6.36 -9.47 -6.99
CA THR A 62 6.00 -10.81 -6.50
C THR A 62 5.31 -10.74 -5.14
N PRO A 63 4.44 -11.71 -4.82
CA PRO A 63 3.79 -11.77 -3.52
C PRO A 63 4.77 -12.02 -2.37
N GLU A 64 5.92 -12.65 -2.65
CA GLU A 64 6.99 -12.87 -1.66
C GLU A 64 7.61 -11.57 -1.16
N GLN A 65 7.71 -10.54 -2.01
CA GLN A 65 8.18 -9.21 -1.63
C GLN A 65 7.17 -8.45 -0.76
N ALA A 66 5.89 -8.84 -0.84
CA ALA A 66 4.77 -8.22 -0.13
C ALA A 66 4.42 -8.93 1.20
N GLN A 67 5.21 -9.93 1.61
CA GLN A 67 4.88 -10.91 2.65
C GLN A 67 5.44 -10.56 4.04
#